data_AF-A0A9X3BXI2-F1
#
_entry.id   AF-A0A9X3BXI2-F1
#
_cell.length_a   1.000
_cell.length_b   1.000
_cell.length_c   1.000
_cell.angle_alpha   90.00
_cell.angle_beta   90.00
_cell.angle_gamma   90.00
#
_symmetry.space_group_name_H-M   'P 1'
#
loop_
_entity.id
_entity.type
_entity.pdbx_description
1 polymer ?
#
loop_
_entity_poly.entity_id
_entity_poly.type
_entity_poly.pdbx_seq_one_letter_code
_entity_poly.pdbx_strand_id
1 'polypeptide(L)'
;MIAPTTYSEWTKLLDQFGDGNDTVLEELNKGSFIIDAGTATRFYIKVEEVYKKRKQNWLDKFQRSFQLQDFKTEDDFEIALRDGKQNLSPLGKFVMLKGFPDDLNKTLKKDLEDFVTEIKTSLKNNNLKNAKGRDKIIFLLNSFELYTTSEEIKTSIKNNTPNTNEIIAPTGRKIIF
;
A
#
# COMPACT_ATOMS: atom_id res chain seq x y z
N MET A 1 -7.55 -21.41 3.34
CA MET A 1 -7.77 -20.24 4.22
C MET A 1 -9.24 -19.88 4.15
N ILE A 2 -9.87 -19.63 5.29
CA ILE A 2 -11.32 -19.41 5.43
C ILE A 2 -11.56 -17.90 5.44
N ALA A 3 -12.48 -17.42 4.61
CA ALA A 3 -12.87 -16.01 4.60
C ALA A 3 -13.63 -15.67 5.91
N PRO A 4 -13.36 -14.52 6.56
CA PRO A 4 -14.11 -14.14 7.75
C PRO A 4 -15.57 -13.81 7.37
N THR A 5 -16.50 -14.41 8.10
CA THR A 5 -17.96 -14.24 7.89
C THR A 5 -18.65 -13.67 9.12
N THR A 6 -18.06 -13.83 10.30
CA THR A 6 -18.60 -13.33 11.56
C THR A 6 -17.83 -12.12 12.08
N TYR A 7 -18.49 -11.29 12.91
CA TYR A 7 -17.86 -10.13 13.54
C TYR A 7 -16.61 -10.51 14.35
N SER A 8 -16.63 -11.65 15.04
CA SER A 8 -15.49 -12.12 15.86
C SER A 8 -14.27 -12.47 15.00
N GLU A 9 -14.48 -13.15 13.87
CA GLU A 9 -13.41 -13.48 12.92
C GLU A 9 -12.80 -12.22 12.31
N TRP A 10 -13.65 -11.29 11.88
CA TRP A 10 -13.22 -9.98 11.38
C TRP A 10 -12.39 -9.23 12.42
N THR A 11 -12.91 -9.12 13.65
CA THR A 11 -12.23 -8.39 14.73
C THR A 11 -10.85 -8.98 15.01
N LYS A 12 -10.73 -10.30 15.06
CA LYS A 12 -9.45 -10.98 15.28
C LYS A 12 -8.43 -10.70 14.18
N LEU A 13 -8.84 -10.64 12.91
CA LEU A 13 -7.96 -10.33 11.79
C LEU A 13 -7.61 -8.83 11.75
N LEU A 14 -8.57 -7.96 12.07
CA LEU A 14 -8.36 -6.51 12.19
C LEU A 14 -7.36 -6.19 13.32
N ASP A 15 -7.46 -6.85 14.47
CA ASP A 15 -6.50 -6.68 15.57
C ASP A 15 -5.08 -7.08 15.16
N GLN A 16 -4.93 -8.25 14.52
CA GLN A 16 -3.64 -8.68 13.99
C GLN A 16 -3.06 -7.70 12.96
N PHE A 17 -3.90 -7.15 12.07
CA PHE A 17 -3.47 -6.11 11.15
C PHE A 17 -3.01 -4.85 11.90
N GLY A 18 -3.76 -4.42 12.92
CA GLY A 18 -3.42 -3.28 13.76
C GLY A 18 -2.09 -3.45 14.51
N ASP A 19 -1.76 -4.68 14.92
CA ASP A 19 -0.47 -5.05 15.52
C ASP A 19 0.67 -5.19 14.49
N GLY A 20 0.33 -5.14 13.21
CA GLY A 20 1.27 -5.05 12.11
C GLY A 20 1.52 -6.34 11.35
N ASN A 21 0.66 -7.34 11.53
CA ASN A 21 0.64 -8.52 10.70
C ASN A 21 -0.08 -8.24 9.38
N ASP A 22 0.66 -8.02 8.29
CA ASP A 22 0.08 -7.72 6.98
C ASP A 22 -0.43 -8.98 6.23
N THR A 23 -0.10 -10.19 6.70
CA THR A 23 -0.52 -11.43 6.01
C THR A 23 -2.03 -11.64 6.07
N VAL A 24 -2.70 -11.04 7.06
CA VAL A 24 -4.16 -11.15 7.25
C VAL A 24 -4.95 -10.35 6.21
N LEU A 25 -4.31 -9.45 5.45
CA LEU A 25 -5.00 -8.66 4.41
C LEU A 25 -5.58 -9.54 3.30
N GLU A 26 -4.93 -10.67 2.98
CA GLU A 26 -5.47 -11.60 1.98
C GLU A 26 -6.77 -12.27 2.47
N GLU A 27 -6.82 -12.62 3.75
CA GLU A 27 -8.00 -13.21 4.38
C GLU A 27 -9.12 -12.19 4.53
N LEU A 28 -8.81 -10.98 5.00
CA LEU A 28 -9.75 -9.86 5.08
C LEU A 28 -10.35 -9.51 3.71
N ASN A 29 -9.57 -9.57 2.63
CA ASN A 29 -10.04 -9.22 1.29
C ASN A 29 -11.00 -10.27 0.70
N LYS A 30 -10.96 -11.51 1.20
CA LYS A 30 -11.89 -12.58 0.84
C LYS A 30 -13.15 -12.57 1.70
N GLY A 31 -13.13 -11.84 2.80
CA GLY A 31 -14.23 -11.74 3.74
C GLY A 31 -15.48 -11.10 3.15
N SER A 32 -16.64 -11.58 3.59
CA SER A 32 -17.92 -10.95 3.35
C SER A 32 -18.60 -10.73 4.69
N PHE A 33 -18.87 -9.48 5.05
CA PHE A 33 -19.57 -9.16 6.28
C PHE A 33 -20.95 -8.62 5.95
N ILE A 34 -22.00 -9.37 6.31
CA ILE A 34 -23.37 -8.86 6.24
C ILE A 34 -23.57 -8.01 7.48
N ILE A 35 -23.49 -6.70 7.29
CA ILE A 35 -23.68 -5.73 8.35
C ILE A 35 -25.17 -5.67 8.70
N ASP A 36 -25.54 -6.21 9.86
CA ASP A 36 -26.84 -5.93 10.46
C ASP A 36 -26.79 -4.63 11.29
N ALA A 37 -27.96 -4.03 11.57
CA ALA A 37 -28.04 -2.76 12.29
C ALA A 37 -27.40 -2.82 13.70
N GLY A 38 -27.31 -4.01 14.30
CA GLY A 38 -26.72 -4.21 15.63
C GLY A 38 -25.19 -4.26 15.64
N THR A 39 -24.57 -4.68 14.54
CA THR A 39 -23.11 -4.85 14.42
C THR A 39 -22.43 -3.78 13.57
N ALA A 40 -23.17 -3.04 12.74
CA ALA A 40 -22.68 -1.96 11.89
C ALA A 40 -21.78 -0.98 12.62
N THR A 41 -22.30 -0.30 13.63
CA THR A 41 -21.57 0.74 14.36
C THR A 41 -20.30 0.20 15.00
N ARG A 42 -20.36 -1.02 15.58
CA ARG A 42 -19.21 -1.67 16.20
C ARG A 42 -18.13 -2.02 15.18
N PHE A 43 -18.54 -2.48 14.00
CA PHE A 43 -17.62 -2.80 12.92
C PHE A 43 -16.91 -1.55 12.40
N TYR A 44 -17.65 -0.47 12.14
CA TYR A 44 -17.07 0.79 11.68
C TYR A 44 -16.07 1.37 12.69
N ILE A 45 -16.45 1.42 13.97
CA ILE A 45 -15.56 1.88 15.05
C ILE A 45 -14.30 1.01 15.08
N LYS A 46 -14.43 -0.32 14.95
CA LYS A 46 -13.29 -1.23 15.00
C LYS A 46 -12.34 -1.03 13.81
N VAL A 47 -12.89 -0.90 12.60
CA VAL A 47 -12.09 -0.62 11.40
C VAL A 47 -11.35 0.70 11.54
N GLU A 48 -12.02 1.74 12.03
CA GLU A 48 -11.42 3.06 12.24
C GLU A 48 -10.31 3.04 13.29
N GLU A 49 -10.53 2.37 14.43
CA GLU A 49 -9.53 2.17 15.48
C GLU A 49 -8.26 1.52 14.93
N VAL A 50 -8.43 0.41 14.21
CA VAL A 50 -7.32 -0.36 13.62
C VAL A 50 -6.59 0.44 12.55
N TYR A 51 -7.33 1.14 11.70
CA TYR A 51 -6.77 2.04 10.69
C TYR A 51 -5.93 3.15 11.32
N LYS A 52 -6.45 3.83 12.35
CA LYS A 52 -5.73 4.89 13.08
C LYS A 52 -4.47 4.34 13.75
N LYS A 53 -4.56 3.19 14.43
CA LYS A 53 -3.42 2.51 15.04
C LYS A 53 -2.34 2.20 14.01
N ARG A 54 -2.72 1.66 12.84
CA ARG A 54 -1.78 1.33 11.77
C ARG A 54 -1.15 2.57 11.15
N LYS A 55 -1.93 3.65 10.95
CA LYS A 55 -1.44 4.96 10.47
C LYS A 55 -0.41 5.56 11.44
N GLN A 56 -0.68 5.51 12.74
CA GLN A 56 0.26 5.98 13.77
C GLN A 56 1.55 5.14 13.77
N ASN A 57 1.43 3.82 13.75
CA ASN A 57 2.58 2.92 13.68
C ASN A 57 3.45 3.17 12.45
N TRP A 58 2.83 3.46 11.30
CA TRP A 58 3.56 3.87 10.09
C TRP A 58 4.28 5.20 10.32
N LEU A 59 3.58 6.21 10.85
CA LEU A 59 4.14 7.54 11.10
C LEU A 59 5.34 7.49 12.05
N ASP A 60 5.24 6.74 13.14
CA ASP A 60 6.32 6.60 14.12
C ASP A 60 7.55 5.95 13.49
N LYS A 61 7.36 4.91 12.67
CA LYS A 61 8.45 4.27 11.93
C LYS A 61 9.07 5.21 10.89
N PHE A 62 8.23 5.94 10.17
CA PHE A 62 8.66 6.91 9.17
C PHE A 62 9.45 8.06 9.82
N GLN A 63 8.98 8.64 10.90
CA GLN A 63 9.72 9.68 11.61
C GLN A 63 11.05 9.15 12.16
N ARG A 64 11.06 7.94 12.71
CA ARG A 64 12.31 7.30 13.18
C ARG A 64 13.30 7.07 12.04
N SER A 65 12.87 6.65 10.85
CA SER A 65 13.78 6.50 9.72
C SER A 65 14.41 7.83 9.30
N PHE A 66 13.66 8.93 9.46
CA PHE A 66 14.17 10.29 9.22
C PHE A 66 15.04 10.85 10.36
N GLN A 67 14.93 10.34 11.58
CA GLN A 67 15.80 10.76 12.69
C GLN A 67 17.10 9.96 12.77
N LEU A 68 17.04 8.67 12.42
CA LEU A 68 18.18 7.75 12.49
C LEU A 68 19.14 7.91 11.31
N GLN A 69 18.62 8.35 10.16
CA GLN A 69 19.48 8.76 9.06
C GLN A 69 19.95 10.18 9.34
N ASP A 70 21.22 10.32 9.71
CA ASP A 70 21.97 11.56 9.53
C ASP A 70 21.91 11.87 8.02
N PHE A 71 20.87 12.59 7.56
CA PHE A 71 20.65 12.92 6.14
C PHE A 71 21.76 13.83 5.64
N LYS A 72 22.91 13.22 5.35
CA LYS A 72 24.08 13.88 4.81
C LYS A 72 24.01 13.91 3.29
N THR A 73 23.15 13.07 2.68
CA THR A 73 23.02 12.95 1.22
C THR A 73 21.56 12.88 0.75
N GLU A 74 21.35 13.22 -0.53
CA GLU A 74 20.06 13.08 -1.21
C GLU A 74 19.64 11.61 -1.41
N ASP A 75 20.61 10.69 -1.42
CA ASP A 75 20.37 9.26 -1.62
C ASP A 75 19.78 8.61 -0.35
N ASP A 76 20.22 9.06 0.83
CA ASP A 76 19.61 8.65 2.11
C ASP A 76 18.13 9.05 2.16
N PHE A 77 17.82 10.28 1.74
CA PHE A 77 16.44 10.78 1.63
C PHE A 77 15.61 9.94 0.67
N GLU A 78 16.15 9.58 -0.49
CA GLU A 78 15.49 8.70 -1.46
C GLU A 78 15.18 7.33 -0.86
N ILE A 79 16.12 6.72 -0.14
CA ILE A 79 15.95 5.42 0.51
C ILE A 79 14.84 5.51 1.57
N ALA A 80 14.91 6.49 2.49
CA ALA A 80 13.90 6.67 3.53
C ALA A 80 12.50 6.91 2.95
N LEU A 81 12.39 7.69 1.88
CA LEU A 81 11.13 7.97 1.21
C LEU A 81 10.56 6.72 0.53
N ARG A 82 11.41 5.95 -0.15
CA ARG A 82 11.03 4.69 -0.80
C ARG A 82 10.54 3.67 0.23
N ASP A 83 11.27 3.51 1.34
CA ASP A 83 10.90 2.58 2.40
C ASP A 83 9.60 3.01 3.07
N GLY A 84 9.41 4.32 3.30
CA GLY A 84 8.15 4.89 3.77
C GLY A 84 6.99 4.55 2.83
N LYS A 85 7.20 4.69 1.52
CA LYS A 85 6.18 4.38 0.49
C LYS A 85 5.83 2.90 0.50
N GLN A 86 6.83 2.03 0.55
CA GLN A 86 6.64 0.58 0.61
C GLN A 86 5.85 0.17 1.86
N ASN A 87 6.21 0.74 3.02
CA ASN A 87 5.53 0.48 4.29
C ASN A 87 4.10 1.01 4.35
N LEU A 88 3.71 1.92 3.43
CA LEU A 88 2.34 2.41 3.30
C LEU A 88 1.45 1.48 2.48
N SER A 89 2.03 0.56 1.69
CA SER A 89 1.30 -0.37 0.83
C SER A 89 0.22 -1.19 1.58
N PRO A 90 0.47 -1.73 2.80
CA PRO A 90 -0.57 -2.44 3.54
C PRO A 90 -1.78 -1.57 3.90
N LEU A 91 -1.57 -0.30 4.25
CA LEU A 91 -2.65 0.67 4.48
C LEU A 91 -3.43 0.95 3.20
N GLY A 92 -2.73 1.11 2.06
CA GLY A 92 -3.37 1.27 0.75
C GLY A 92 -4.26 0.06 0.37
N LYS A 93 -3.80 -1.16 0.65
CA LYS A 93 -4.61 -2.38 0.44
C LYS A 93 -5.79 -2.46 1.40
N PHE A 94 -5.59 -2.05 2.66
CA PHE A 94 -6.63 -2.07 3.69
C PHE A 94 -7.82 -1.18 3.34
N VAL A 95 -7.59 0.04 2.84
CA VAL A 95 -8.68 0.96 2.46
C VAL A 95 -9.39 0.57 1.16
N MET A 96 -8.96 -0.52 0.51
CA MET A 96 -9.54 -1.09 -0.71
C MET A 96 -10.10 -2.50 -0.49
N LEU A 97 -10.29 -2.93 0.76
CA LEU A 97 -10.81 -4.26 1.07
C LEU A 97 -12.23 -4.41 0.52
N LYS A 98 -12.45 -5.50 -0.23
CA LYS A 98 -13.75 -5.79 -0.86
C LYS A 98 -14.87 -6.08 0.14
N GLY A 99 -14.50 -6.50 1.36
CA GLY A 99 -15.46 -6.77 2.44
C GLY A 99 -15.96 -5.52 3.16
N PHE A 100 -15.41 -4.34 2.88
CA PHE A 100 -15.87 -3.09 3.47
C PHE A 100 -17.03 -2.46 2.68
N PRO A 101 -17.98 -1.81 3.37
CA PRO A 101 -18.96 -0.94 2.74
C PRO A 101 -18.32 0.16 1.89
N ASP A 102 -18.97 0.54 0.80
CA ASP A 102 -18.45 1.53 -0.15
C ASP A 102 -18.20 2.91 0.47
N ASP A 103 -19.06 3.34 1.39
CA ASP A 103 -18.94 4.59 2.14
C ASP A 103 -17.73 4.56 3.08
N LEU A 104 -17.49 3.43 3.75
CA LEU A 104 -16.32 3.23 4.61
C LEU A 104 -15.04 3.26 3.78
N ASN A 105 -15.00 2.52 2.67
CA ASN A 105 -13.87 2.52 1.74
C ASN A 105 -13.55 3.93 1.21
N LYS A 106 -14.57 4.69 0.78
CA LYS A 106 -14.39 6.07 0.30
C LYS A 106 -13.84 6.98 1.39
N THR A 107 -14.34 6.85 2.60
CA THR A 107 -13.92 7.68 3.75
C THR A 107 -12.47 7.39 4.11
N LEU A 108 -12.09 6.12 4.26
CA LEU A 108 -10.72 5.73 4.60
C LEU A 108 -9.73 6.07 3.48
N LYS A 109 -10.12 5.86 2.22
CA LYS A 109 -9.28 6.23 1.07
C LYS A 109 -9.00 7.73 1.03
N LYS A 110 -10.03 8.55 1.23
CA LYS A 110 -9.87 10.00 1.29
C LYS A 110 -8.95 10.43 2.43
N ASP A 111 -9.14 9.89 3.63
CA ASP A 111 -8.25 10.19 4.77
C ASP A 111 -6.80 9.81 4.47
N LEU A 112 -6.56 8.66 3.82
CA LEU A 112 -5.22 8.21 3.47
C LEU A 112 -4.56 9.11 2.41
N GLU A 113 -5.32 9.58 1.42
CA GLU A 113 -4.87 10.54 0.41
C GLU A 113 -4.53 11.91 1.03
N ASP A 114 -5.40 12.40 1.91
CA ASP A 114 -5.21 13.66 2.64
C ASP A 114 -3.97 13.54 3.56
N PHE A 115 -3.80 12.41 4.24
CA PHE A 115 -2.63 12.11 5.06
C PHE A 115 -1.32 12.12 4.26
N VAL A 116 -1.28 11.46 3.09
CA VAL A 116 -0.08 11.45 2.22
C VAL A 116 0.25 12.86 1.74
N THR A 117 -0.77 13.65 1.42
CA THR A 117 -0.60 15.05 1.01
C THR A 117 -0.02 15.90 2.14
N GLU A 118 -0.46 15.68 3.38
CA GLU A 118 0.09 16.33 4.57
C GLU A 118 1.56 15.96 4.77
N ILE A 119 1.92 14.67 4.65
CA ILE A 119 3.31 14.21 4.74
C ILE A 119 4.18 14.86 3.66
N LYS A 120 3.74 14.88 2.40
CA LYS A 120 4.45 15.57 1.31
C LYS A 120 4.68 17.04 1.63
N THR A 121 3.65 17.71 2.10
CA THR A 121 3.68 19.14 2.43
C THR A 121 4.66 19.41 3.57
N SER A 122 4.61 18.59 4.63
CA SER A 122 5.54 18.66 5.76
C SER A 122 6.99 18.44 5.32
N LEU A 123 7.27 17.39 4.55
CA LEU A 123 8.62 17.11 4.03
C LEU A 123 9.11 18.24 3.12
N LYS A 124 8.26 18.76 2.23
CA LYS A 124 8.58 19.90 1.38
C LYS A 124 8.96 21.12 2.22
N ASN A 125 8.15 21.48 3.22
CA ASN A 125 8.40 22.65 4.06
C ASN A 125 9.68 22.52 4.92
N ASN A 126 10.03 21.31 5.34
CA ASN A 126 11.23 21.06 6.15
C ASN A 126 12.52 20.99 5.32
N ASN A 127 12.47 20.40 4.12
CA ASN A 127 13.68 20.17 3.29
C ASN A 127 14.03 21.34 2.35
N LEU A 128 13.13 22.30 2.13
CA LEU A 128 13.36 23.44 1.22
C LEU A 128 14.29 24.55 1.75
N LYS A 129 14.80 24.44 2.98
CA LYS A 129 15.53 25.53 3.63
C LYS A 129 17.02 25.65 3.25
N ASN A 130 17.65 24.60 2.69
CA ASN A 130 19.09 24.60 2.35
C ASN A 130 19.33 24.18 0.89
N ALA A 131 19.86 25.10 0.07
CA ALA A 131 19.94 24.94 -1.38
C ALA A 131 21.19 24.17 -1.84
N LYS A 132 21.11 22.83 -1.83
CA LYS A 132 21.82 21.91 -2.74
C LYS A 132 20.97 20.63 -2.80
N GLY A 133 20.66 20.11 -3.99
CA GLY A 133 19.81 18.92 -4.12
C GLY A 133 18.29 19.13 -4.13
N ARG A 134 17.85 20.39 -4.10
CA ARG A 134 16.43 20.77 -4.04
C ARG A 134 15.59 20.14 -5.15
N ASP A 135 16.09 20.13 -6.38
CA ASP A 135 15.33 19.63 -7.53
C ASP A 135 15.14 18.11 -7.46
N LYS A 136 16.17 17.36 -7.03
CA LYS A 136 16.08 15.92 -6.79
C LYS A 136 15.07 15.63 -5.66
N ILE A 137 15.14 16.36 -4.55
CA ILE A 137 14.20 16.20 -3.42
C ILE A 137 12.76 16.49 -3.86
N ILE A 138 12.51 17.57 -4.61
CA ILE A 138 11.16 17.88 -5.13
C ILE A 138 10.66 16.77 -6.06
N PHE A 139 11.52 16.28 -6.94
CA PHE A 139 11.19 15.17 -7.85
C PHE A 139 10.81 13.91 -7.06
N LEU A 140 11.61 13.55 -6.05
CA LEU A 140 11.35 12.40 -5.18
C LEU A 140 10.03 12.55 -4.42
N LEU A 141 9.74 13.73 -3.86
CA LEU A 141 8.47 14.00 -3.16
C LEU A 141 7.26 13.90 -4.08
N ASN A 142 7.38 14.35 -5.32
CA ASN A 142 6.31 14.19 -6.30
C ASN A 142 6.05 12.71 -6.60
N SER A 143 7.07 11.86 -6.64
CA SER A 143 6.93 10.42 -6.84
C SER A 143 6.30 9.64 -5.66
N PHE A 144 6.15 10.28 -4.49
CA PHE A 144 5.63 9.68 -3.27
C PHE A 144 4.09 9.58 -3.27
N GLU A 145 3.51 8.80 -4.16
CA GLU A 145 2.06 8.65 -4.26
C GLU A 145 1.58 7.30 -3.72
N LEU A 146 0.30 7.24 -3.31
CA LEU A 146 -0.33 5.97 -3.01
C LEU A 146 -0.34 5.10 -4.27
N TYR A 147 0.08 3.85 -4.14
CA TYR A 147 -0.22 2.85 -5.16
C TYR A 147 -1.74 2.67 -5.17
N THR A 148 -2.42 3.37 -6.07
CA THR A 148 -3.76 2.96 -6.47
C THR A 148 -3.57 1.66 -7.25
N THR A 149 -4.24 0.60 -6.83
CA THR A 149 -4.16 -0.70 -7.51
C THR A 149 -4.80 -0.57 -8.89
N SER A 150 -4.06 0.01 -9.84
CA SER A 150 -4.19 -0.20 -11.27
C SER A 150 -2.87 -0.71 -11.87
N GLU A 151 -1.81 -0.81 -11.07
CA GLU A 151 -0.55 -1.45 -11.45
C GLU A 151 -0.24 -2.59 -10.49
N GLU A 152 -0.94 -3.71 -10.67
CA GLU A 152 -0.23 -4.97 -10.58
C GLU A 152 0.95 -4.87 -11.55
N ILE A 153 2.14 -4.95 -10.98
CA ILE A 153 3.44 -5.06 -11.61
C ILE A 153 3.35 -6.03 -12.80
N LYS A 154 3.08 -5.50 -13.99
CA LYS A 154 3.45 -6.13 -15.27
C LYS A 154 4.87 -5.70 -15.62
N THR A 155 5.81 -5.97 -14.74
CA THR A 155 7.23 -5.87 -15.07
C THR A 155 7.97 -7.07 -14.50
N SER A 156 8.17 -8.03 -15.42
CA SER A 156 9.40 -8.80 -15.54
C SER A 156 9.66 -9.89 -14.50
N ILE A 157 8.99 -11.03 -14.67
CA ILE A 157 9.69 -12.33 -14.68
C ILE A 157 9.32 -13.05 -15.97
N LYS A 158 9.92 -12.61 -17.08
CA LYS A 158 10.24 -13.52 -18.20
C LYS A 158 11.56 -14.19 -17.81
N ASN A 159 11.47 -15.38 -17.21
CA ASN A 159 12.61 -16.28 -17.11
C ASN A 159 12.41 -17.43 -18.10
N ASN A 160 13.03 -17.25 -19.27
CA ASN A 160 13.71 -18.24 -20.10
C ASN A 160 13.17 -19.68 -20.09
N THR A 161 12.28 -19.96 -21.04
CA THR A 161 12.28 -21.24 -21.77
C THR A 161 13.15 -21.05 -23.01
N PRO A 162 14.07 -21.99 -23.34
CA PRO A 162 15.01 -21.79 -24.44
C PRO A 162 14.29 -21.83 -25.80
N ASN A 163 14.77 -20.98 -26.70
CA ASN A 163 14.42 -20.83 -28.11
C ASN A 163 14.04 -22.14 -28.81
N THR A 164 12.90 -22.12 -29.51
CA THR A 164 12.82 -22.71 -30.85
C THR A 164 11.84 -21.87 -31.67
N ASN A 165 12.35 -21.30 -32.77
CA ASN A 165 11.59 -20.48 -33.70
C ASN A 165 10.58 -21.34 -34.46
N GLU A 166 9.28 -21.04 -34.40
CA GLU A 166 8.31 -21.54 -35.38
C GLU A 166 7.44 -20.38 -35.89
N ILE A 167 7.77 -19.88 -37.08
CA ILE A 167 6.89 -19.01 -37.87
C ILE A 167 5.93 -19.94 -38.63
N ILE A 168 4.64 -19.89 -38.30
CA ILE A 168 3.62 -20.72 -38.96
C ILE A 168 3.09 -19.97 -40.18
N ALA A 169 3.45 -20.43 -41.38
CA ALA A 169 2.85 -19.99 -42.65
C ALA A 169 1.45 -20.61 -42.84
N PRO A 170 0.51 -19.94 -43.54
CA PRO A 170 -0.93 -20.28 -43.57
C PRO A 170 -1.30 -21.52 -44.40
N THR A 171 -0.38 -22.47 -44.58
CA THR A 171 -0.58 -23.71 -45.35
C THR A 171 -0.23 -25.00 -44.59
N GLY A 172 -0.09 -24.94 -43.25
CA GLY A 172 -0.19 -26.14 -42.42
C GLY A 172 0.90 -27.21 -42.61
N ARG A 173 2.12 -26.83 -43.01
CA ARG A 173 3.29 -27.73 -42.96
C ARG A 173 4.46 -27.10 -42.21
N LYS A 174 5.03 -27.87 -41.28
CA LYS A 174 6.19 -27.49 -40.44
C LYS A 174 7.51 -27.67 -41.20
N ILE A 175 8.39 -26.68 -41.11
CA ILE A 175 9.80 -26.78 -41.50
C ILE A 175 10.62 -26.57 -40.22
N ILE A 176 11.51 -27.52 -39.92
CA ILE A 176 12.39 -27.52 -38.76
C ILE A 176 13.81 -27.18 -39.24
N PHE A 177 14.50 -26.27 -38.56
CA PHE A 177 15.96 -26.16 -38.58
C PHE A 177 16.49 -26.50 -37.18
#